data_AF-A0A099UCJ7-F1
#
_entry.id   AF-A0A099UCJ7-F1
#
_cell.length_a   1.000
_cell.length_b   1.000
_cell.length_c   1.000
_cell.angle_alpha   90.00
_cell.angle_beta   90.00
_cell.angle_gamma   90.00
#
_symmetry.space_group_name_H-M   'P 1'
#
loop_
_entity.id
_entity.type
_entity.pdbx_description
1 polymer ?
#
loop_
_entity_poly.entity_id
_entity_poly.type
_entity_poly.pdbx_seq_one_letter_code
_entity_poly.pdbx_strand_id
1 'polypeptide(L)'
;MRLFRIFAFICVLCASNVAAKSYIISPLPLPQQEVLNVSTAKCSNSCLVDYFLKGQFFSFIAFFDPSIDDVELRSKLSSALADLGIMDYLAPTNFQGGAKVKLALLMPKKVIGRYSASSIDTILAYLMMRGNDFVFEIFDTGDESTANLRNTYAKIVQNDYDSVIAILTTKGAQEFVNLNISLPTYLPTINKKQIKTDSTPKNLIFGGIDYEAQIELLLSMVGSKSIVAYNDNGVIGRNLGAMLQEKSNRVVFQEVIDSKSATTFSQKLRTYERHIAGNVVFFNTPWVKTGLIASQLALSARKPDKMLSTQINFNPALLLMIQRNDRRNLFIANVINRPNQYLVEYASLLGGDLRYDWVNYSTAIGVEQLILTQLNGRRVFNERVKDSQVEYVNRIYKTDTKRFYE
;
A
#
# COMPACT_ATOMS: atom_id res chain seq x y z
N MET A 1 29.91 61.39 16.12
CA MET A 1 29.22 60.41 17.01
C MET A 1 28.49 59.27 16.30
N ARG A 2 27.97 59.42 15.07
CA ARG A 2 27.26 58.32 14.36
C ARG A 2 28.19 57.23 13.78
N LEU A 3 29.38 57.58 13.28
CA LEU A 3 30.32 56.57 12.73
C LEU A 3 30.85 55.60 13.80
N PHE A 4 31.12 56.08 15.00
CA PHE A 4 31.68 55.26 16.09
C PHE A 4 30.68 54.21 16.60
N ARG A 5 29.37 54.51 16.56
CA ARG A 5 28.31 53.56 16.93
C ARG A 5 28.11 52.45 15.89
N ILE A 6 28.33 52.75 14.60
CA ILE A 6 28.24 51.75 13.53
C ILE A 6 29.43 50.78 13.61
N PHE A 7 30.62 51.29 13.89
CA PHE A 7 31.82 50.45 14.04
C PHE A 7 31.74 49.52 15.26
N ALA A 8 31.21 50.03 16.38
CA ALA A 8 30.97 49.22 17.57
C ALA A 8 29.93 48.10 17.33
N PHE A 9 28.89 48.36 16.52
CA PHE A 9 27.87 47.36 16.21
C PHE A 9 28.39 46.24 15.28
N ILE A 10 29.28 46.59 14.34
CA ILE A 10 29.91 45.62 13.43
C ILE A 10 30.90 44.71 14.20
N CYS A 11 31.67 45.25 15.15
CA CYS A 11 32.57 44.44 15.98
C CYS A 11 31.81 43.43 16.87
N VAL A 12 30.62 43.78 17.38
CA VAL A 12 29.80 42.86 18.20
C VAL A 12 29.18 41.74 17.35
N LEU A 13 28.82 42.01 16.09
CA LEU A 13 28.31 41.00 15.14
C LEU A 13 29.39 40.03 14.63
N CYS A 14 30.66 40.44 14.59
CA CYS A 14 31.76 39.52 14.24
C CYS A 14 32.14 38.59 15.39
N ALA A 15 31.99 39.02 16.65
CA ALA A 15 32.38 38.23 17.82
C ALA A 15 31.46 37.02 18.09
N SER A 16 30.21 37.04 17.63
CA SER A 16 29.23 35.96 17.86
C SER A 16 29.38 34.74 16.94
N ASN A 17 30.21 34.81 15.90
CA ASN A 17 30.43 33.69 14.96
C ASN A 17 31.67 32.83 15.28
N VAL A 18 32.42 33.13 16.35
CA VAL A 18 33.71 32.46 16.64
C VAL A 18 33.55 31.20 17.52
N ALA A 19 32.33 30.87 17.95
CA ALA A 19 32.06 29.69 18.78
C ALA A 19 31.27 28.59 18.04
N ALA A 20 31.67 28.25 16.82
CA ALA A 20 31.18 27.04 16.15
C ALA A 20 32.07 25.85 16.56
N LYS A 21 31.56 24.97 17.43
CA LYS A 21 32.21 23.67 17.71
C LYS A 21 32.13 22.82 16.44
N SER A 22 33.25 22.59 15.76
CA SER A 22 33.35 21.56 14.73
C SER A 22 33.45 20.21 15.41
N TYR A 23 32.50 19.33 15.14
CA TYR A 23 32.65 17.91 15.45
C TYR A 23 33.50 17.31 14.33
N ILE A 24 34.76 17.01 14.64
CA ILE A 24 35.60 16.20 13.74
C ILE A 24 35.01 14.79 13.81
N ILE A 25 34.30 14.40 12.75
CA ILE A 25 33.90 13.00 12.54
C ILE A 25 35.20 12.19 12.53
N SER A 26 35.24 11.11 13.32
CA SER A 26 36.41 10.24 13.44
C SER A 26 36.96 9.91 12.03
N PRO A 27 38.27 10.09 11.77
CA PRO A 27 38.88 9.73 10.51
C PRO A 27 39.03 8.21 10.33
N LEU A 28 38.57 7.42 11.32
CA LEU A 28 38.57 5.98 11.22
C LEU A 28 37.55 5.57 10.15
N PRO A 29 37.98 4.79 9.13
CA PRO A 29 37.04 4.23 8.19
C PRO A 29 36.04 3.36 8.96
N LEU A 30 34.81 3.30 8.46
CA LEU A 30 33.81 2.40 9.00
C LEU A 30 34.35 0.96 8.95
N PRO A 31 34.07 0.13 9.96
CA PRO A 31 34.50 -1.28 9.94
C PRO A 31 33.98 -1.97 8.68
N GLN A 32 34.90 -2.49 7.87
CA GLN A 32 34.61 -3.26 6.66
C GLN A 32 34.67 -4.75 7.00
N GLN A 33 33.74 -5.52 6.45
CA GLN A 33 33.79 -6.97 6.47
C GLN A 33 34.26 -7.44 5.10
N GLU A 34 35.25 -8.33 5.05
CA GLU A 34 35.77 -8.91 3.82
C GLU A 34 35.84 -10.43 3.95
N VAL A 35 35.53 -11.15 2.87
CA VAL A 35 35.74 -12.60 2.78
C VAL A 35 37.13 -12.82 2.17
N LEU A 36 38.09 -13.19 3.01
CA LEU A 36 39.47 -13.38 2.57
C LEU A 36 39.66 -14.69 1.81
N ASN A 37 40.31 -14.60 0.65
CA ASN A 37 40.85 -15.78 -0.02
C ASN A 37 42.15 -16.22 0.68
N VAL A 38 42.06 -17.28 1.47
CA VAL A 38 43.22 -17.87 2.17
C VAL A 38 43.99 -18.89 1.33
N SER A 39 43.57 -19.13 0.08
CA SER A 39 44.15 -20.15 -0.80
C SER A 39 45.07 -19.53 -1.86
N THR A 40 46.14 -20.25 -2.20
CA THR A 40 47.08 -19.87 -3.28
C THR A 40 46.68 -20.44 -4.65
N ALA A 41 45.62 -21.25 -4.71
CA ALA A 41 45.14 -21.85 -5.95
C ALA A 41 44.40 -20.83 -6.82
N LYS A 42 44.60 -20.87 -8.14
CA LYS A 42 43.79 -20.08 -9.08
C LYS A 42 42.50 -20.83 -9.43
N CYS A 43 41.36 -20.14 -9.38
CA CYS A 43 40.05 -20.71 -9.72
C CYS A 43 39.58 -20.12 -11.06
N SER A 44 39.19 -20.99 -11.99
CA SER A 44 38.55 -20.60 -13.25
C SER A 44 37.04 -20.38 -13.07
N ASN A 45 36.37 -19.81 -14.07
CA ASN A 45 34.91 -19.66 -14.07
C ASN A 45 34.17 -21.00 -13.82
N SER A 46 34.65 -22.11 -14.37
CA SER A 46 34.07 -23.44 -14.12
C SER A 46 34.20 -23.89 -12.66
N CYS A 47 35.31 -23.54 -12.01
CA CYS A 47 35.56 -23.79 -10.59
C CYS A 47 34.63 -22.94 -9.70
N LEU A 48 34.34 -21.69 -10.08
CA LEU A 48 33.33 -20.87 -9.41
C LEU A 48 31.92 -21.47 -9.52
N VAL A 49 31.52 -21.93 -10.71
CA VAL A 49 30.24 -22.61 -10.88
C VAL A 49 30.14 -23.86 -9.98
N ASP A 50 31.21 -24.65 -9.89
CA ASP A 50 31.27 -25.84 -9.03
C ASP A 50 31.13 -25.50 -7.54
N TYR A 51 31.81 -24.45 -7.05
CA TYR A 51 31.63 -23.96 -5.68
C TYR A 51 30.19 -23.56 -5.39
N PHE A 52 29.54 -22.88 -6.33
CA PHE A 52 28.14 -22.47 -6.18
C PHE A 52 27.19 -23.68 -6.14
N LEU A 53 27.36 -24.64 -7.06
CA LEU A 53 26.51 -25.84 -7.13
C LEU A 53 26.67 -26.76 -5.91
N LYS A 54 27.85 -26.77 -5.29
CA LYS A 54 28.14 -27.49 -4.04
C LYS A 54 27.69 -26.74 -2.78
N GLY A 55 27.09 -25.56 -2.90
CA GLY A 55 26.67 -24.73 -1.76
C GLY A 55 27.83 -24.13 -0.95
N GLN A 56 29.04 -24.10 -1.52
CA GLN A 56 30.24 -23.57 -0.86
C GLN A 56 30.34 -22.05 -1.09
N PHE A 57 29.36 -21.30 -0.57
CA PHE A 57 29.19 -19.87 -0.88
C PHE A 57 30.35 -18.98 -0.41
N PHE A 58 30.95 -19.26 0.74
CA PHE A 58 32.12 -18.48 1.19
C PHE A 58 33.34 -18.69 0.28
N SER A 59 33.56 -19.90 -0.20
CA SER A 59 34.61 -20.18 -1.19
C SER A 59 34.29 -19.52 -2.53
N PHE A 60 33.04 -19.62 -2.97
CA PHE A 60 32.58 -18.92 -4.17
C PHE A 60 32.86 -17.41 -4.09
N ILE A 61 32.49 -16.75 -2.98
CA ILE A 61 32.70 -15.31 -2.78
C ILE A 61 34.19 -14.98 -2.69
N ALA A 62 34.98 -15.78 -1.96
CA ALA A 62 36.42 -15.55 -1.77
C ALA A 62 37.21 -15.60 -3.09
N PHE A 63 36.84 -16.50 -4.01
CA PHE A 63 37.52 -16.66 -5.30
C PHE A 63 36.92 -15.78 -6.41
N PHE A 64 35.83 -15.06 -6.15
CA PHE A 64 35.18 -14.23 -7.16
C PHE A 64 35.96 -12.94 -7.39
N ASP A 65 36.50 -12.76 -8.59
CA ASP A 65 37.15 -11.51 -8.99
C ASP A 65 36.11 -10.52 -9.55
N PRO A 66 36.01 -9.29 -9.01
CA PRO A 66 35.08 -8.25 -9.51
C PRO A 66 35.26 -7.90 -10.99
N SER A 67 36.43 -8.18 -11.59
CA SER A 67 36.72 -7.97 -13.01
C SER A 67 36.07 -9.00 -13.93
N ILE A 68 35.49 -10.09 -13.40
CA ILE A 68 34.76 -11.10 -14.19
C ILE A 68 33.51 -10.47 -14.79
N ASP A 69 33.40 -10.46 -16.12
CA ASP A 69 32.26 -9.89 -16.87
C ASP A 69 31.17 -10.92 -17.23
N ASP A 70 31.24 -12.11 -16.63
CA ASP A 70 30.28 -13.18 -16.85
C ASP A 70 28.94 -12.89 -16.11
N VAL A 71 27.87 -12.68 -16.89
CA VAL A 71 26.54 -12.32 -16.39
C VAL A 71 25.95 -13.40 -15.48
N GLU A 72 26.19 -14.68 -15.78
CA GLU A 72 25.63 -15.79 -15.00
C GLU A 72 26.33 -15.89 -13.64
N LEU A 73 27.67 -15.80 -13.63
CA LEU A 73 28.46 -15.80 -12.40
C LEU A 73 28.14 -14.60 -11.51
N ARG A 74 27.93 -13.40 -12.09
CA ARG A 74 27.47 -12.22 -11.34
C ARG A 74 26.08 -12.41 -10.73
N SER A 75 25.18 -13.06 -11.45
CA SER A 75 23.85 -13.41 -10.92
C SER A 75 23.95 -14.41 -9.75
N LYS A 76 24.82 -15.43 -9.87
CA LYS A 76 25.10 -16.38 -8.78
C LYS A 76 25.72 -15.70 -7.56
N LEU A 77 26.61 -14.73 -7.75
CA LEU A 77 27.16 -13.91 -6.66
C LEU A 77 26.09 -13.15 -5.92
N SER A 78 25.20 -12.46 -6.64
CA SER A 78 24.09 -11.75 -6.02
C SER A 78 23.18 -12.70 -5.23
N SER A 79 22.92 -13.91 -5.74
CA SER A 79 22.15 -14.94 -5.02
C SER A 79 22.85 -15.39 -3.74
N ALA A 80 24.14 -15.72 -3.82
CA ALA A 80 24.92 -16.20 -2.68
C ALA A 80 25.02 -15.15 -1.56
N LEU A 81 25.26 -13.89 -1.93
CA LEU A 81 25.34 -12.79 -0.97
C LEU A 81 23.97 -12.47 -0.33
N ALA A 82 22.88 -12.60 -1.08
CA ALA A 82 21.52 -12.43 -0.57
C ALA A 82 21.12 -13.55 0.39
N ASP A 83 21.42 -14.81 0.05
CA ASP A 83 21.15 -15.97 0.91
C ASP A 83 21.92 -15.89 2.23
N LEU A 84 23.12 -15.30 2.21
CA LEU A 84 23.95 -15.08 3.40
C LEU A 84 23.62 -13.78 4.16
N GLY A 85 22.77 -12.91 3.63
CA GLY A 85 22.39 -11.64 4.27
C GLY A 85 23.54 -10.62 4.38
N ILE A 86 24.55 -10.71 3.49
CA ILE A 86 25.78 -9.89 3.53
C ILE A 86 25.96 -8.99 2.29
N MET A 87 24.91 -8.85 1.47
CA MET A 87 24.89 -7.96 0.29
C MET A 87 25.37 -6.55 0.59
N ASP A 88 24.90 -5.96 1.70
CA ASP A 88 25.16 -4.55 2.06
C ASP A 88 26.62 -4.28 2.44
N TYR A 89 27.39 -5.33 2.76
CA TYR A 89 28.78 -5.21 3.22
C TYR A 89 29.83 -5.53 2.16
N LEU A 90 29.49 -6.38 1.18
CA LEU A 90 30.45 -6.98 0.25
C LEU A 90 30.19 -6.67 -1.23
N ALA A 91 29.10 -5.98 -1.56
CA ALA A 91 28.86 -5.58 -2.94
C ALA A 91 29.96 -4.59 -3.39
N PRO A 92 30.72 -4.89 -4.46
CA PRO A 92 31.63 -3.91 -5.04
C PRO A 92 30.87 -2.64 -5.43
N THR A 93 31.42 -1.48 -5.10
CA THR A 93 30.88 -0.15 -5.44
C THR A 93 30.61 0.04 -6.95
N ASN A 94 31.21 -0.81 -7.79
CA ASN A 94 31.03 -0.82 -9.25
C ASN A 94 29.83 -1.68 -9.74
N PHE A 95 28.98 -2.17 -8.84
CA PHE A 95 27.65 -2.69 -9.20
C PHE A 95 26.60 -1.58 -9.41
N GLN A 96 27.01 -0.30 -9.40
CA GLN A 96 26.19 0.83 -9.83
C GLN A 96 26.04 0.84 -11.35
N GLY A 97 25.20 -0.05 -11.86
CA GLY A 97 24.48 0.21 -13.11
C GLY A 97 23.47 1.32 -12.85
N GLY A 98 23.47 2.37 -13.66
CA GLY A 98 22.62 3.56 -13.51
C GLY A 98 21.18 3.22 -13.11
N ALA A 99 20.59 4.07 -12.25
CA ALA A 99 19.33 3.82 -11.54
C ALA A 99 18.37 2.92 -12.33
N LYS A 100 18.17 1.70 -11.85
CA LYS A 100 17.46 0.64 -12.59
C LYS A 100 15.96 0.90 -12.70
N VAL A 101 15.42 1.84 -11.91
CA VAL A 101 13.99 2.16 -11.83
C VAL A 101 13.78 3.65 -11.63
N LYS A 102 13.10 4.33 -12.55
CA LYS A 102 12.56 5.69 -12.40
C LYS A 102 11.04 5.64 -12.28
N LEU A 103 10.53 5.85 -11.07
CA LEU A 103 9.10 5.77 -10.76
C LEU A 103 8.53 7.15 -10.42
N ALA A 104 7.45 7.55 -11.09
CA ALA A 104 6.72 8.77 -10.78
C ALA A 104 5.44 8.47 -9.99
N LEU A 105 5.17 9.24 -8.94
CA LEU A 105 3.88 9.25 -8.25
C LEU A 105 3.08 10.49 -8.67
N LEU A 106 2.01 10.30 -9.43
CA LEU A 106 1.06 11.34 -9.80
C LEU A 106 -0.11 11.36 -8.80
N MET A 107 -0.36 12.48 -8.13
CA MET A 107 -1.51 12.59 -7.23
C MET A 107 -1.94 14.04 -6.95
N PRO A 108 -3.24 14.30 -6.74
CA PRO A 108 -3.74 15.57 -6.24
C PRO A 108 -3.64 15.61 -4.71
N LYS A 109 -2.50 16.04 -4.15
CA LYS A 109 -2.21 15.93 -2.70
C LYS A 109 -3.34 16.48 -1.81
N LYS A 110 -3.93 17.60 -2.21
CA LYS A 110 -5.02 18.28 -1.48
C LYS A 110 -6.34 17.50 -1.50
N VAL A 111 -6.60 16.72 -2.55
CA VAL A 111 -7.88 16.01 -2.75
C VAL A 111 -7.89 14.68 -2.00
N ILE A 112 -6.78 13.93 -2.02
CA ILE A 112 -6.72 12.58 -1.43
C ILE A 112 -6.29 12.55 0.05
N GLY A 113 -5.90 13.69 0.62
CA GLY A 113 -5.62 13.85 2.04
C GLY A 113 -4.57 12.86 2.56
N ARG A 114 -4.91 12.07 3.59
CA ARG A 114 -4.00 11.11 4.25
C ARG A 114 -3.39 10.07 3.28
N TYR A 115 -4.08 9.75 2.18
CA TYR A 115 -3.58 8.79 1.20
C TYR A 115 -2.38 9.32 0.41
N SER A 116 -2.12 10.64 0.45
CA SER A 116 -0.92 11.22 -0.15
C SER A 116 0.35 10.78 0.59
N ALA A 117 0.41 10.94 1.91
CA ALA A 117 1.56 10.57 2.73
C ALA A 117 1.73 9.04 2.78
N SER A 118 0.70 8.31 3.19
CA SER A 118 0.78 6.85 3.35
C SER A 118 1.18 6.09 2.07
N SER A 119 0.80 6.59 0.89
CA SER A 119 1.20 5.98 -0.37
C SER A 119 2.65 6.29 -0.74
N ILE A 120 3.15 7.49 -0.43
CA ILE A 120 4.59 7.81 -0.55
C ILE A 120 5.40 6.83 0.30
N ASP A 121 5.02 6.68 1.57
CA ASP A 121 5.70 5.83 2.53
C ASP A 121 5.68 4.37 2.09
N THR A 122 4.56 3.92 1.53
CA THR A 122 4.40 2.56 1.00
C THR A 122 5.30 2.30 -0.22
N ILE A 123 5.36 3.25 -1.15
CA ILE A 123 6.21 3.13 -2.35
C ILE A 123 7.68 3.10 -1.94
N LEU A 124 8.09 4.03 -1.07
CA LEU A 124 9.44 4.08 -0.52
C LEU A 124 9.79 2.79 0.23
N ALA A 125 8.91 2.29 1.10
CA ALA A 125 9.13 1.04 1.83
C ALA A 125 9.37 -0.13 0.88
N TYR A 126 8.57 -0.25 -0.19
CA TYR A 126 8.75 -1.29 -1.17
C TYR A 126 10.08 -1.14 -1.92
N LEU A 127 10.38 0.05 -2.46
CA LEU A 127 11.61 0.31 -3.21
C LEU A 127 12.87 0.10 -2.35
N MET A 128 12.87 0.59 -1.11
CA MET A 128 13.98 0.43 -0.17
C MET A 128 14.19 -1.04 0.21
N MET A 129 13.12 -1.79 0.50
CA MET A 129 13.22 -3.22 0.81
C MET A 129 13.86 -4.01 -0.36
N ARG A 130 13.66 -3.58 -1.61
CA ARG A 130 14.28 -4.25 -2.77
C ARG A 130 15.79 -4.01 -2.88
N GLY A 131 16.32 -2.95 -2.29
CA GLY A 131 17.76 -2.66 -2.29
C GLY A 131 18.37 -2.29 -3.65
N ASN A 132 17.56 -1.98 -4.66
CA ASN A 132 18.04 -1.53 -5.98
C ASN A 132 18.11 0.01 -6.02
N ASP A 133 19.02 0.58 -6.81
CA ASP A 133 19.04 2.01 -7.09
C ASP A 133 17.77 2.47 -7.80
N PHE A 134 17.07 3.45 -7.24
CA PHE A 134 15.82 3.99 -7.77
C PHE A 134 15.80 5.53 -7.76
N VAL A 135 15.06 6.11 -8.70
CA VAL A 135 14.63 7.51 -8.67
C VAL A 135 13.13 7.51 -8.44
N PHE A 136 12.69 8.18 -7.38
CA PHE A 136 11.28 8.33 -7.04
C PHE A 136 10.93 9.80 -6.85
N GLU A 137 9.98 10.31 -7.63
CA GLU A 137 9.54 11.69 -7.56
C GLU A 137 8.01 11.80 -7.49
N ILE A 138 7.56 12.82 -6.77
CA ILE A 138 6.15 13.08 -6.51
C ILE A 138 5.69 14.27 -7.34
N PHE A 139 4.72 14.03 -8.20
CA PHE A 139 4.10 15.00 -9.09
C PHE A 139 2.71 15.38 -8.57
N ASP A 140 2.63 16.51 -7.86
CA ASP A 140 1.35 17.03 -7.37
C ASP A 140 0.57 17.71 -8.50
N THR A 141 -0.66 17.23 -8.75
CA THR A 141 -1.55 17.81 -9.77
C THR A 141 -2.37 18.99 -9.21
N GLY A 142 -2.40 19.17 -7.88
CA GLY A 142 -3.22 20.15 -7.19
C GLY A 142 -4.70 19.77 -7.14
N ASP A 143 -5.32 19.55 -8.31
CA ASP A 143 -6.67 19.05 -8.49
C ASP A 143 -6.75 17.91 -9.52
N GLU A 144 -7.97 17.45 -9.80
CA GLU A 144 -8.27 16.37 -10.74
C GLU A 144 -8.89 16.87 -12.05
N SER A 145 -8.61 18.12 -12.45
CA SER A 145 -9.03 18.63 -13.75
C SER A 145 -8.24 17.96 -14.88
N THR A 146 -8.89 17.74 -16.03
CA THR A 146 -8.28 17.11 -17.20
C THR A 146 -7.01 17.84 -17.65
N ALA A 147 -6.99 19.18 -17.55
CA ALA A 147 -5.84 20.00 -17.91
C ALA A 147 -4.65 19.76 -16.98
N ASN A 148 -4.85 19.76 -15.66
CA ASN A 148 -3.78 19.55 -14.70
C ASN A 148 -3.25 18.11 -14.76
N LEU A 149 -4.14 17.12 -14.87
CA LEU A 149 -3.75 15.72 -15.06
C LEU A 149 -2.89 15.53 -16.32
N ARG A 150 -3.32 16.11 -17.46
CA ARG A 150 -2.58 16.05 -18.72
C ARG A 150 -1.22 16.73 -18.64
N ASN A 151 -1.17 17.95 -18.11
CA ASN A 151 0.06 18.72 -18.01
C ASN A 151 1.08 18.05 -17.10
N THR A 152 0.64 17.51 -15.97
CA THR A 152 1.51 16.79 -15.04
C THR A 152 1.99 15.48 -15.64
N TYR A 153 1.12 14.71 -16.30
CA TYR A 153 1.52 13.49 -16.99
C TYR A 153 2.53 13.75 -18.11
N ALA A 154 2.33 14.81 -18.90
CA ALA A 154 3.27 15.21 -19.95
C ALA A 154 4.65 15.56 -19.38
N LYS A 155 4.73 16.21 -18.22
CA LYS A 155 6.01 16.48 -17.53
C LYS A 155 6.72 15.20 -17.11
N ILE A 156 5.97 14.20 -16.61
CA ILE A 156 6.54 12.90 -16.25
C ILE A 156 7.16 12.23 -17.48
N VAL A 157 6.46 12.24 -18.62
CA VAL A 157 6.97 11.70 -19.89
C VAL A 157 8.21 12.48 -20.37
N GLN A 158 8.19 13.82 -20.28
CA GLN A 158 9.32 14.68 -20.66
C GLN A 158 10.57 14.44 -19.80
N ASN A 159 10.39 14.09 -18.53
CA ASN A 159 11.48 13.82 -17.59
C ASN A 159 11.99 12.37 -17.65
N ASP A 160 11.57 11.59 -18.65
CA ASP A 160 12.10 10.24 -18.93
C ASP A 160 11.93 9.27 -17.73
N TYR A 161 10.72 9.25 -17.15
CA TYR A 161 10.32 8.25 -16.15
C TYR A 161 9.85 6.96 -16.81
N ASP A 162 10.15 5.81 -16.18
CA ASP A 162 9.83 4.49 -16.73
C ASP A 162 8.36 4.11 -16.51
N SER A 163 7.78 4.56 -15.40
CA SER A 163 6.46 4.12 -14.94
C SER A 163 5.80 5.12 -14.01
N VAL A 164 4.47 5.04 -13.90
CA VAL A 164 3.65 5.97 -13.12
C VAL A 164 2.71 5.22 -12.18
N ILE A 165 2.71 5.60 -10.91
CA ILE A 165 1.60 5.28 -9.99
C ILE A 165 0.74 6.52 -9.88
N ALA A 166 -0.55 6.39 -10.18
CA ALA A 166 -1.49 7.51 -10.17
C ALA A 166 -2.57 7.28 -9.11
N ILE A 167 -2.57 8.09 -8.04
CA ILE A 167 -3.52 7.93 -6.94
C ILE A 167 -4.61 8.98 -7.09
N LEU A 168 -5.75 8.52 -7.61
CA LEU A 168 -6.85 9.39 -8.01
C LEU A 168 -8.15 8.94 -7.34
N THR A 169 -9.11 9.86 -7.23
CA THR A 169 -10.50 9.50 -6.95
C THR A 169 -11.15 8.94 -8.21
N THR A 170 -12.36 8.38 -8.09
CA THR A 170 -13.13 7.92 -9.24
C THR A 170 -13.35 9.04 -10.28
N LYS A 171 -13.49 10.29 -9.83
CA LYS A 171 -13.62 11.45 -10.73
C LYS A 171 -12.33 11.68 -11.51
N GLY A 172 -11.19 11.82 -10.82
CA GLY A 172 -9.90 12.02 -11.49
C GLY A 172 -9.52 10.89 -12.42
N ALA A 173 -9.82 9.64 -12.04
CA ALA A 173 -9.56 8.49 -12.90
C ALA A 173 -10.43 8.48 -14.16
N GLN A 174 -11.69 8.90 -14.07
CA GLN A 174 -12.58 9.06 -15.23
C GLN A 174 -12.05 10.10 -16.24
N GLU A 175 -11.40 11.16 -15.75
CA GLU A 175 -10.72 12.13 -16.61
C GLU A 175 -9.41 11.58 -17.17
N PHE A 176 -8.66 10.85 -16.34
CA PHE A 176 -7.33 10.32 -16.65
C PHE A 176 -7.36 9.25 -17.75
N VAL A 177 -8.38 8.38 -17.76
CA VAL A 177 -8.51 7.29 -18.75
C VAL A 177 -8.71 7.81 -20.18
N ASN A 178 -9.13 9.06 -20.34
CA ASN A 178 -9.32 9.70 -21.64
C ASN A 178 -8.04 10.36 -22.18
N LEU A 179 -6.94 10.30 -21.42
CA LEU A 179 -5.64 10.82 -21.84
C LEU A 179 -4.87 9.79 -22.66
N ASN A 180 -3.88 10.26 -23.43
CA ASN A 180 -2.95 9.39 -24.13
C ASN A 180 -1.87 8.87 -23.15
N ILE A 181 -2.09 7.68 -22.59
CA ILE A 181 -1.21 7.06 -21.60
C ILE A 181 -0.11 6.24 -22.31
N SER A 182 1.08 6.85 -22.47
CA SER A 182 2.23 6.25 -23.15
C SER A 182 3.10 5.38 -22.26
N LEU A 183 3.15 5.64 -20.95
CA LEU A 183 3.93 4.90 -19.96
C LEU A 183 3.07 3.89 -19.20
N PRO A 184 3.62 2.73 -18.78
CA PRO A 184 2.97 1.85 -17.80
C PRO A 184 2.49 2.64 -16.59
N THR A 185 1.18 2.63 -16.37
CA THR A 185 0.53 3.44 -15.34
C THR A 185 -0.41 2.58 -14.49
N TYR A 186 -0.27 2.65 -13.17
CA TYR A 186 -1.06 1.88 -12.22
C TYR A 186 -1.97 2.79 -11.36
N LEU A 187 -3.26 2.45 -11.27
CA LEU A 187 -4.27 3.14 -10.48
C LEU A 187 -4.67 2.30 -9.25
N PRO A 188 -4.02 2.45 -8.07
CA PRO A 188 -4.27 1.58 -6.92
C PRO A 188 -5.68 1.68 -6.35
N THR A 189 -6.32 2.84 -6.45
CA THR A 189 -7.59 3.17 -5.78
C THR A 189 -8.83 2.80 -6.59
N ILE A 190 -8.67 2.43 -7.85
CA ILE A 190 -9.77 2.36 -8.82
C ILE A 190 -9.88 0.96 -9.41
N ASN A 191 -11.07 0.37 -9.29
CA ASN A 191 -11.42 -0.83 -10.01
C ASN A 191 -11.93 -0.45 -11.41
N LYS A 192 -11.55 -1.22 -12.43
CA LYS A 192 -11.93 -0.98 -13.82
C LYS A 192 -13.44 -0.81 -14.02
N LYS A 193 -14.28 -1.55 -13.28
CA LYS A 193 -15.74 -1.46 -13.35
C LYS A 193 -16.30 -0.09 -12.96
N GLN A 194 -15.54 0.71 -12.22
CA GLN A 194 -15.96 2.05 -11.78
C GLN A 194 -15.79 3.11 -12.88
N ILE A 195 -15.07 2.79 -13.95
CA ILE A 195 -14.82 3.69 -15.06
C ILE A 195 -15.79 3.41 -16.19
N LYS A 196 -16.43 4.47 -16.69
CA LYS A 196 -17.32 4.41 -17.85
C LYS A 196 -16.53 4.84 -19.07
N THR A 197 -15.93 3.89 -19.78
CA THR A 197 -15.22 4.16 -21.04
C THR A 197 -15.34 2.97 -21.99
N ASP A 198 -15.44 3.26 -23.29
CA ASP A 198 -15.56 2.25 -24.34
C ASP A 198 -14.21 1.56 -24.62
N SER A 199 -13.10 2.22 -24.30
CA SER A 199 -11.75 1.70 -24.51
C SER A 199 -10.81 2.13 -23.39
N THR A 200 -10.21 1.15 -22.72
CA THR A 200 -9.16 1.38 -21.72
C THR A 200 -7.80 1.51 -22.39
N PRO A 201 -6.96 2.51 -22.05
CA PRO A 201 -5.59 2.57 -22.54
C PRO A 201 -4.79 1.30 -22.20
N LYS A 202 -4.03 0.76 -23.16
CA LYS A 202 -3.30 -0.52 -22.99
C LYS A 202 -2.29 -0.50 -21.83
N ASN A 203 -1.66 0.63 -21.61
CA ASN A 203 -0.64 0.81 -20.57
C ASN A 203 -1.24 1.12 -19.19
N LEU A 204 -2.56 1.13 -19.05
CA LEU A 204 -3.23 1.42 -17.79
C LEU A 204 -3.60 0.11 -17.08
N ILE A 205 -3.26 0.02 -15.79
CA ILE A 205 -3.59 -1.10 -14.92
C ILE A 205 -4.38 -0.58 -13.72
N PHE A 206 -5.49 -1.24 -13.42
CA PHE A 206 -6.38 -0.92 -12.30
C PHE A 206 -6.08 -1.82 -11.11
N GLY A 207 -5.89 -1.21 -9.96
CA GLY A 207 -5.56 -1.88 -8.69
C GLY A 207 -6.69 -1.84 -7.67
N GLY A 208 -7.80 -1.15 -7.92
CA GLY A 208 -8.87 -1.03 -6.94
C GLY A 208 -9.62 -2.35 -6.73
N ILE A 209 -10.08 -2.54 -5.50
CA ILE A 209 -10.81 -3.74 -5.09
C ILE A 209 -12.23 -3.77 -5.69
N ASP A 210 -12.74 -4.98 -5.89
CA ASP A 210 -14.09 -5.21 -6.39
C ASP A 210 -15.09 -5.34 -5.22
N TYR A 211 -15.71 -4.22 -4.85
CA TYR A 211 -16.75 -4.20 -3.81
C TYR A 211 -18.02 -4.97 -4.20
N GLU A 212 -18.33 -5.05 -5.50
CA GLU A 212 -19.48 -5.82 -5.99
C GLU A 212 -19.26 -7.31 -5.72
N ALA A 213 -18.08 -7.84 -6.07
CA ALA A 213 -17.71 -9.22 -5.78
C ALA A 213 -17.65 -9.52 -4.27
N GLN A 214 -17.25 -8.55 -3.44
CA GLN A 214 -17.32 -8.70 -1.98
C GLN A 214 -18.77 -8.79 -1.47
N ILE A 215 -19.67 -7.96 -2.00
CA ILE A 215 -21.09 -8.00 -1.63
C ILE A 215 -21.70 -9.34 -2.05
N GLU A 216 -21.41 -9.84 -3.25
CA GLU A 216 -21.89 -11.15 -3.72
C GLU A 216 -21.40 -12.29 -2.81
N LEU A 217 -20.12 -12.28 -2.43
CA LEU A 217 -19.58 -13.25 -1.48
C LEU A 217 -20.31 -13.20 -0.13
N LEU A 218 -20.55 -12.00 0.41
CA LEU A 218 -21.28 -11.82 1.67
C LEU A 218 -22.75 -12.23 1.56
N LEU A 219 -23.41 -11.97 0.43
CA LEU A 219 -24.79 -12.37 0.17
C LEU A 219 -24.96 -13.90 0.20
N SER A 220 -23.94 -14.67 -0.20
CA SER A 220 -23.97 -16.13 -0.07
C SER A 220 -24.14 -16.61 1.38
N MET A 221 -23.74 -15.78 2.37
CA MET A 221 -23.87 -16.08 3.81
C MET A 221 -25.22 -15.71 4.42
N VAL A 222 -26.05 -14.96 3.67
CA VAL A 222 -27.37 -14.50 4.13
C VAL A 222 -28.38 -15.65 4.19
N GLY A 223 -28.29 -16.59 3.24
CA GLY A 223 -29.26 -17.69 3.11
C GLY A 223 -30.67 -17.18 2.79
N SER A 224 -31.67 -17.66 3.54
CA SER A 224 -33.08 -17.29 3.37
C SER A 224 -33.54 -16.09 4.21
N LYS A 225 -32.63 -15.46 4.95
CA LYS A 225 -32.96 -14.36 5.88
C LYS A 225 -33.14 -13.03 5.15
N SER A 226 -33.89 -12.12 5.78
CA SER A 226 -34.01 -10.75 5.32
C SER A 226 -32.79 -9.91 5.71
N ILE A 227 -32.55 -8.84 4.96
CA ILE A 227 -31.39 -7.96 5.12
C ILE A 227 -31.85 -6.59 5.64
N VAL A 228 -31.15 -6.10 6.66
CA VAL A 228 -31.25 -4.74 7.20
C VAL A 228 -29.96 -4.01 6.86
N ALA A 229 -30.02 -2.96 6.05
CA ALA A 229 -28.83 -2.23 5.59
C ALA A 229 -28.68 -0.88 6.31
N TYR A 230 -27.51 -0.64 6.89
CA TYR A 230 -27.13 0.68 7.39
C TYR A 230 -26.08 1.28 6.47
N ASN A 231 -26.45 2.37 5.78
CA ASN A 231 -25.64 3.00 4.75
C ASN A 231 -25.07 4.32 5.25
N ASP A 232 -23.84 4.64 4.91
CA ASP A 232 -23.26 5.94 5.26
C ASP A 232 -23.69 7.06 4.30
N ASN A 233 -23.72 8.29 4.79
CA ASN A 233 -24.06 9.47 4.02
C ASN A 233 -22.90 9.99 3.13
N GLY A 234 -21.78 9.29 3.06
CA GLY A 234 -20.69 9.51 2.12
C GLY A 234 -20.89 8.76 0.80
N VAL A 235 -20.02 9.05 -0.17
CA VAL A 235 -20.10 8.47 -1.53
C VAL A 235 -19.93 6.95 -1.50
N ILE A 236 -18.92 6.44 -0.77
CA ILE A 236 -18.64 5.00 -0.70
C ILE A 236 -19.82 4.27 -0.05
N GLY A 237 -20.32 4.74 1.09
CA GLY A 237 -21.44 4.09 1.80
C GLY A 237 -22.73 4.06 0.99
N ARG A 238 -23.07 5.15 0.30
CA ARG A 238 -24.21 5.17 -0.63
C ARG A 238 -24.04 4.20 -1.78
N ASN A 239 -22.85 4.15 -2.38
CA ASN A 239 -22.57 3.24 -3.49
C ASN A 239 -22.68 1.77 -3.06
N LEU A 240 -22.13 1.41 -1.89
CA LEU A 240 -22.26 0.07 -1.32
C LEU A 240 -23.73 -0.29 -1.03
N GLY A 241 -24.49 0.67 -0.49
CA GLY A 241 -25.94 0.51 -0.28
C GLY A 241 -26.70 0.25 -1.59
N ALA A 242 -26.42 1.04 -2.62
CA ALA A 242 -27.03 0.86 -3.94
C ALA A 242 -26.69 -0.49 -4.57
N MET A 243 -25.41 -0.90 -4.54
CA MET A 243 -24.97 -2.22 -5.04
C MET A 243 -25.68 -3.36 -4.30
N LEU A 244 -25.82 -3.27 -2.97
CA LEU A 244 -26.52 -4.28 -2.18
C LEU A 244 -28.00 -4.41 -2.58
N GLN A 245 -28.66 -3.30 -2.86
CA GLN A 245 -30.06 -3.29 -3.30
C GLN A 245 -30.26 -3.86 -4.70
N GLU A 246 -29.35 -3.51 -5.63
CA GLU A 246 -29.37 -4.04 -6.99
C GLU A 246 -29.19 -5.56 -7.01
N LYS A 247 -28.33 -6.08 -6.12
CA LYS A 247 -27.98 -7.51 -6.07
C LYS A 247 -28.94 -8.36 -5.24
N SER A 248 -29.79 -7.76 -4.40
CA SER A 248 -30.66 -8.52 -3.50
C SER A 248 -32.01 -7.85 -3.27
N ASN A 249 -33.07 -8.58 -3.62
CA ASN A 249 -34.45 -8.22 -3.30
C ASN A 249 -34.84 -8.48 -1.83
N ARG A 250 -33.93 -8.99 -1.01
CA ARG A 250 -34.19 -9.33 0.40
C ARG A 250 -33.92 -8.18 1.37
N VAL A 251 -33.57 -6.99 0.87
CA VAL A 251 -33.38 -5.79 1.69
C VAL A 251 -34.74 -5.27 2.13
N VAL A 252 -35.13 -5.57 3.38
CA VAL A 252 -36.45 -5.21 3.94
C VAL A 252 -36.44 -3.89 4.69
N PHE A 253 -35.26 -3.43 5.11
CA PHE A 253 -35.07 -2.16 5.78
C PHE A 253 -33.73 -1.57 5.38
N GLN A 254 -33.71 -0.26 5.14
CA GLN A 254 -32.49 0.49 4.94
C GLN A 254 -32.59 1.87 5.59
N GLU A 255 -31.48 2.35 6.15
CA GLU A 255 -31.38 3.70 6.67
C GLU A 255 -30.00 4.30 6.40
N VAL A 256 -29.99 5.60 6.09
CA VAL A 256 -28.76 6.39 5.98
C VAL A 256 -28.36 6.90 7.36
N ILE A 257 -27.17 6.51 7.83
CA ILE A 257 -26.63 6.85 9.14
C ILE A 257 -25.56 7.93 9.02
N ASP A 258 -25.91 9.13 9.48
CA ASP A 258 -24.94 10.22 9.70
C ASP A 258 -24.20 10.05 11.05
N SER A 259 -23.24 10.93 11.33
CA SER A 259 -22.43 10.83 12.56
C SER A 259 -23.27 10.98 13.83
N LYS A 260 -24.32 11.81 13.80
CA LYS A 260 -25.22 12.01 14.94
C LYS A 260 -26.08 10.78 15.19
N SER A 261 -26.64 10.20 14.14
CA SER A 261 -27.47 9.00 14.21
C SER A 261 -26.66 7.78 14.67
N ALA A 262 -25.37 7.71 14.30
CA ALA A 262 -24.46 6.68 14.81
C ALA A 262 -24.22 6.82 16.32
N THR A 263 -24.00 8.03 16.84
CA THR A 263 -23.76 8.23 18.28
C THR A 263 -25.02 8.04 19.13
N THR A 264 -26.19 8.35 18.58
CA THR A 264 -27.48 8.21 19.28
C THR A 264 -28.29 6.99 18.82
N PHE A 265 -27.64 5.97 18.27
CA PHE A 265 -28.29 4.78 17.70
C PHE A 265 -29.22 4.08 18.71
N SER A 266 -28.81 4.05 19.97
CA SER A 266 -29.58 3.48 21.10
C SER A 266 -30.95 4.12 21.31
N GLN A 267 -31.14 5.40 20.94
CA GLN A 267 -32.45 6.08 21.09
C GLN A 267 -33.52 5.48 20.18
N LYS A 268 -33.12 4.98 19.00
CA LYS A 268 -34.00 4.32 18.02
C LYS A 268 -33.96 2.79 18.14
N LEU A 269 -33.27 2.24 19.16
CA LEU A 269 -33.00 0.81 19.25
C LEU A 269 -34.29 0.00 19.19
N ARG A 270 -35.33 0.37 19.96
CA ARG A 270 -36.64 -0.31 19.97
C ARG A 270 -37.27 -0.45 18.59
N THR A 271 -37.09 0.54 17.72
CA THR A 271 -37.55 0.49 16.33
C THR A 271 -36.69 -0.49 15.53
N TYR A 272 -35.36 -0.40 15.67
CA TYR A 272 -34.43 -1.31 15.00
C TYR A 272 -34.59 -2.76 15.43
N GLU A 273 -34.86 -3.05 16.71
CA GLU A 273 -35.05 -4.41 17.24
C GLU A 273 -36.06 -5.22 16.44
N ARG A 274 -37.14 -4.56 15.98
CA ARG A 274 -38.19 -5.19 15.18
C ARG A 274 -37.68 -5.63 13.80
N HIS A 275 -36.75 -4.87 13.22
CA HIS A 275 -36.18 -5.15 11.91
C HIS A 275 -34.99 -6.10 11.99
N ILE A 276 -34.13 -6.01 13.01
CA ILE A 276 -32.90 -6.79 13.13
C ILE A 276 -33.12 -8.21 13.67
N ALA A 277 -34.20 -8.46 14.41
CA ALA A 277 -34.40 -9.71 15.14
C ALA A 277 -34.38 -10.92 14.20
N GLY A 278 -33.31 -11.74 14.28
CA GLY A 278 -33.14 -12.93 13.45
C GLY A 278 -32.85 -12.66 11.96
N ASN A 279 -32.62 -11.39 11.59
CA ASN A 279 -32.24 -10.93 10.26
C ASN A 279 -30.75 -10.63 10.18
N VAL A 280 -30.24 -10.48 8.96
CA VAL A 280 -28.85 -10.14 8.71
C VAL A 280 -28.69 -8.63 8.61
N VAL A 281 -27.74 -8.08 9.36
CA VAL A 281 -27.41 -6.65 9.32
C VAL A 281 -26.21 -6.44 8.42
N PHE A 282 -26.31 -5.52 7.47
CA PHE A 282 -25.24 -5.14 6.56
C PHE A 282 -24.74 -3.74 6.91
N PHE A 283 -23.46 -3.63 7.25
CA PHE A 283 -22.81 -2.35 7.56
C PHE A 283 -22.07 -1.82 6.34
N ASN A 284 -22.71 -0.86 5.66
CA ASN A 284 -22.14 -0.04 4.60
C ASN A 284 -21.70 1.33 5.15
N THR A 285 -21.28 1.35 6.41
CA THR A 285 -20.76 2.56 7.08
C THR A 285 -19.27 2.42 7.41
N PRO A 286 -18.49 3.51 7.44
CA PRO A 286 -17.09 3.46 7.87
C PRO A 286 -16.91 2.88 9.27
N TRP A 287 -15.71 2.38 9.56
CA TRP A 287 -15.37 1.68 10.81
C TRP A 287 -15.77 2.44 12.08
N VAL A 288 -15.64 3.77 12.11
CA VAL A 288 -16.05 4.58 13.26
C VAL A 288 -17.55 4.44 13.53
N LYS A 289 -18.37 4.64 12.50
CA LYS A 289 -19.83 4.56 12.63
C LYS A 289 -20.28 3.12 12.88
N THR A 290 -19.67 2.15 12.20
CA THR A 290 -19.94 0.72 12.46
C THR A 290 -19.64 0.35 13.91
N GLY A 291 -18.51 0.79 14.47
CA GLY A 291 -18.16 0.56 15.87
C GLY A 291 -19.19 1.17 16.84
N LEU A 292 -19.64 2.40 16.57
CA LEU A 292 -20.67 3.07 17.38
C LEU A 292 -22.04 2.37 17.29
N ILE A 293 -22.46 1.99 16.09
CA ILE A 293 -23.74 1.30 15.86
C ILE A 293 -23.70 -0.08 16.52
N ALA A 294 -22.68 -0.89 16.22
CA ALA A 294 -22.59 -2.26 16.72
C ALA A 294 -22.44 -2.33 18.25
N SER A 295 -21.70 -1.40 18.87
CA SER A 295 -21.59 -1.32 20.34
C SER A 295 -22.90 -0.93 21.02
N GLN A 296 -23.77 -0.17 20.36
CA GLN A 296 -25.10 0.14 20.88
C GLN A 296 -26.13 -0.93 20.54
N LEU A 297 -25.99 -1.60 19.38
CA LEU A 297 -26.76 -2.77 18.99
C LEU A 297 -26.56 -3.92 19.98
N ALA A 298 -25.40 -3.96 20.65
CA ALA A 298 -25.12 -4.87 21.75
C ALA A 298 -26.12 -4.76 22.92
N LEU A 299 -26.74 -3.59 23.11
CA LEU A 299 -27.73 -3.37 24.17
C LEU A 299 -29.11 -3.93 23.81
N SER A 300 -29.30 -4.37 22.56
CA SER A 300 -30.58 -4.90 22.10
C SER A 300 -30.90 -6.24 22.75
N ALA A 301 -32.16 -6.41 23.13
CA ALA A 301 -32.71 -7.69 23.59
C ALA A 301 -32.76 -8.72 22.45
N ARG A 302 -32.87 -8.27 21.19
CA ARG A 302 -32.96 -9.15 20.01
C ARG A 302 -31.77 -8.93 19.09
N LYS A 303 -30.88 -9.92 19.04
CA LYS A 303 -29.64 -9.85 18.26
C LYS A 303 -29.90 -10.17 16.78
N PRO A 304 -29.09 -9.60 15.86
CA PRO A 304 -29.07 -10.04 14.47
C PRO A 304 -28.49 -11.46 14.35
N ASP A 305 -28.86 -12.17 13.29
CA ASP A 305 -28.30 -13.49 12.95
C ASP A 305 -26.81 -13.37 12.61
N LYS A 306 -26.50 -12.43 11.70
CA LYS A 306 -25.14 -12.07 11.29
C LYS A 306 -25.03 -10.57 11.08
N MET A 307 -23.82 -10.07 11.27
CA MET A 307 -23.41 -8.74 10.87
C MET A 307 -22.38 -8.88 9.76
N LEU A 308 -22.64 -8.30 8.60
CA LEU A 308 -21.82 -8.41 7.41
C LEU A 308 -21.27 -7.04 7.03
N SER A 309 -20.04 -6.99 6.54
CA SER A 309 -19.48 -5.78 5.95
C SER A 309 -18.38 -6.08 4.94
N THR A 310 -18.14 -5.14 4.04
CA THR A 310 -17.04 -5.20 3.06
C THR A 310 -15.72 -4.75 3.67
N GLN A 311 -14.67 -4.64 2.85
CA GLN A 311 -13.33 -4.17 3.22
C GLN A 311 -13.33 -2.87 4.03
N ILE A 312 -14.36 -2.01 3.88
CA ILE A 312 -14.47 -0.72 4.57
C ILE A 312 -14.33 -0.81 6.10
N ASN A 313 -14.66 -1.98 6.67
CA ASN A 313 -14.61 -2.25 8.10
C ASN A 313 -13.49 -3.21 8.50
N PHE A 314 -12.57 -3.58 7.61
CA PHE A 314 -11.41 -4.38 7.97
C PHE A 314 -10.37 -3.51 8.70
N ASN A 315 -10.70 -3.08 9.92
CA ASN A 315 -9.93 -2.14 10.71
C ASN A 315 -9.81 -2.60 12.17
N PRO A 316 -8.60 -2.64 12.76
CA PRO A 316 -8.37 -3.13 14.12
C PRO A 316 -9.06 -2.29 15.20
N ALA A 317 -9.41 -1.04 14.94
CA ALA A 317 -10.15 -0.20 15.89
C ALA A 317 -11.51 -0.80 16.25
N LEU A 318 -12.15 -1.58 15.36
CA LEU A 318 -13.39 -2.29 15.68
C LEU A 318 -13.23 -3.31 16.80
N LEU A 319 -12.04 -3.90 16.94
CA LEU A 319 -11.75 -4.86 18.01
C LEU A 319 -11.76 -4.20 19.39
N LEU A 320 -11.49 -2.89 19.43
CA LEU A 320 -11.51 -2.04 20.63
C LEU A 320 -12.89 -1.44 20.90
N MET A 321 -13.62 -1.07 19.83
CA MET A 321 -14.93 -0.41 19.96
C MET A 321 -16.08 -1.38 20.27
N ILE A 322 -15.97 -2.65 19.84
CA ILE A 322 -17.03 -3.64 19.99
C ILE A 322 -16.54 -4.78 20.90
N GLN A 323 -17.34 -5.07 21.93
CA GLN A 323 -17.02 -6.15 22.86
C GLN A 323 -16.95 -7.50 22.13
N ARG A 324 -16.01 -8.35 22.56
CA ARG A 324 -15.74 -9.66 21.94
C ARG A 324 -17.00 -10.50 21.72
N ASN A 325 -17.91 -10.52 22.69
CA ASN A 325 -19.13 -11.31 22.60
C ASN A 325 -20.12 -10.77 21.56
N ASP A 326 -20.19 -9.44 21.42
CA ASP A 326 -21.11 -8.81 20.47
C ASP A 326 -20.62 -8.88 19.03
N ARG A 327 -19.31 -9.04 18.80
CA ARG A 327 -18.74 -9.21 17.44
C ARG A 327 -18.49 -10.67 17.01
N ARG A 328 -19.02 -11.66 17.74
CA ARG A 328 -18.86 -13.09 17.38
C ARG A 328 -19.44 -13.43 16.01
N ASN A 329 -20.54 -12.77 15.64
CA ASN A 329 -21.22 -12.96 14.36
C ASN A 329 -20.93 -11.80 13.38
N LEU A 330 -19.81 -11.09 13.55
CA LEU A 330 -19.33 -10.10 12.61
C LEU A 330 -18.41 -10.76 11.58
N PHE A 331 -18.78 -10.64 10.31
CA PHE A 331 -18.04 -11.17 9.17
C PHE A 331 -17.69 -10.02 8.23
N ILE A 332 -16.42 -9.92 7.85
CA ILE A 332 -15.90 -8.84 7.02
C ILE A 332 -15.21 -9.45 5.79
N ALA A 333 -15.63 -9.04 4.59
CA ALA A 333 -14.90 -9.40 3.38
C ALA A 333 -13.61 -8.58 3.30
N ASN A 334 -12.49 -9.23 2.99
CA ASN A 334 -11.19 -8.58 2.84
C ASN A 334 -10.35 -9.23 1.73
N VAL A 335 -9.55 -8.41 1.03
CA VAL A 335 -8.61 -8.85 -0.01
C VAL A 335 -7.18 -8.96 0.49
N ILE A 336 -6.82 -8.24 1.57
CA ILE A 336 -5.44 -8.18 2.06
C ILE A 336 -5.06 -9.59 2.51
N ASN A 337 -4.17 -10.22 1.74
CA ASN A 337 -3.59 -11.50 2.09
C ASN A 337 -2.45 -11.30 3.09
N ARG A 338 -1.95 -12.38 3.70
CA ARG A 338 -0.77 -12.40 4.57
C ARG A 338 0.41 -11.71 3.85
N PRO A 339 0.67 -10.42 4.10
CA PRO A 339 1.69 -9.71 3.35
C PRO A 339 3.05 -10.19 3.84
N ASN A 340 4.10 -10.00 3.03
CA ASN A 340 5.46 -10.31 3.47
C ASN A 340 5.79 -9.50 4.73
N GLN A 341 6.23 -10.19 5.78
CA GLN A 341 6.42 -9.58 7.08
C GLN A 341 7.49 -8.49 7.07
N TYR A 342 8.58 -8.67 6.33
CA TYR A 342 9.61 -7.63 6.20
C TYR A 342 9.03 -6.37 5.58
N LEU A 343 8.32 -6.49 4.45
CA LEU A 343 7.68 -5.34 3.79
C LEU A 343 6.72 -4.61 4.73
N VAL A 344 5.96 -5.36 5.53
CA VAL A 344 5.03 -4.80 6.50
C VAL A 344 5.75 -3.99 7.58
N GLU A 345 6.84 -4.51 8.14
CA GLU A 345 7.60 -3.79 9.16
C GLU A 345 8.28 -2.55 8.56
N TYR A 346 8.86 -2.63 7.35
CA TYR A 346 9.41 -1.47 6.64
C TYR A 346 8.36 -0.38 6.38
N ALA A 347 7.18 -0.77 5.89
CA ALA A 347 6.08 0.18 5.70
C ALA A 347 5.65 0.82 7.02
N SER A 348 5.54 0.03 8.09
CA SER A 348 5.17 0.53 9.42
C SER A 348 6.19 1.52 9.98
N LEU A 349 7.49 1.33 9.73
CA LEU A 349 8.53 2.28 10.15
C LEU A 349 8.41 3.65 9.45
N LEU A 350 7.93 3.66 8.21
CA LEU A 350 7.70 4.88 7.43
C LEU A 350 6.30 5.49 7.67
N GLY A 351 5.42 4.82 8.41
CA GLY A 351 4.05 5.30 8.67
C GLY A 351 2.97 4.75 7.73
N GLY A 352 3.33 3.82 6.84
CA GLY A 352 2.39 3.04 6.02
C GLY A 352 1.82 1.83 6.77
N ASP A 353 0.61 1.41 6.41
CA ASP A 353 -0.03 0.20 6.96
C ASP A 353 -0.40 -0.75 5.82
N LEU A 354 0.31 -1.88 5.71
CA LEU A 354 0.03 -2.92 4.72
C LEU A 354 -0.84 -4.07 5.26
N ARG A 355 -1.16 -4.06 6.56
CA ARG A 355 -1.99 -5.10 7.20
C ARG A 355 -3.46 -4.79 7.11
N TYR A 356 -3.84 -3.51 7.20
CA TYR A 356 -5.23 -3.09 7.29
C TYR A 356 -5.64 -2.00 6.29
N ASP A 357 -4.69 -1.30 5.67
CA ASP A 357 -5.00 -0.34 4.61
C ASP A 357 -4.86 -0.99 3.23
N TRP A 358 -6.01 -1.28 2.61
CA TRP A 358 -6.06 -1.91 1.30
C TRP A 358 -5.52 -1.00 0.18
N VAL A 359 -5.56 0.34 0.36
CA VAL A 359 -5.01 1.27 -0.61
C VAL A 359 -3.49 1.16 -0.62
N ASN A 360 -2.86 1.14 0.56
CA ASN A 360 -1.42 0.90 0.66
C ASN A 360 -1.06 -0.50 0.10
N TYR A 361 -1.84 -1.52 0.46
CA TYR A 361 -1.64 -2.88 -0.06
C TYR A 361 -1.68 -2.91 -1.61
N SER A 362 -2.68 -2.28 -2.21
CA SER A 362 -2.80 -2.13 -3.66
C SER A 362 -1.66 -1.30 -4.26
N THR A 363 -1.23 -0.23 -3.60
CA THR A 363 -0.09 0.60 -4.03
C THR A 363 1.19 -0.22 -4.06
N ALA A 364 1.47 -1.04 -3.05
CA ALA A 364 2.64 -1.91 -3.01
C ALA A 364 2.61 -2.98 -4.12
N ILE A 365 1.44 -3.57 -4.39
CA ILE A 365 1.24 -4.44 -5.57
C ILE A 365 1.56 -3.66 -6.84
N GLY A 366 1.08 -2.43 -6.97
CA GLY A 366 1.34 -1.56 -8.12
C GLY A 366 2.82 -1.31 -8.37
N VAL A 367 3.57 -0.99 -7.32
CA VAL A 367 5.04 -0.84 -7.42
C VAL A 367 5.65 -2.13 -7.92
N GLU A 368 5.31 -3.29 -7.33
CA GLU A 368 5.81 -4.58 -7.79
C GLU A 368 5.52 -4.78 -9.27
N GLN A 369 4.25 -4.62 -9.70
CA GLN A 369 3.80 -4.84 -11.08
C GLN A 369 4.57 -3.99 -12.09
N LEU A 370 4.79 -2.70 -11.79
CA LEU A 370 5.44 -1.78 -12.70
C LEU A 370 6.94 -2.04 -12.84
N ILE A 371 7.58 -2.58 -11.81
CA ILE A 371 9.03 -2.84 -11.83
C ILE A 371 9.37 -4.30 -12.08
N LEU A 372 8.38 -5.19 -12.31
CA LEU A 372 8.54 -6.64 -12.47
C LEU A 372 9.65 -7.00 -13.47
N THR A 373 9.71 -6.29 -14.60
CA THR A 373 10.70 -6.53 -15.67
C THR A 373 12.13 -6.22 -15.25
N GLN A 374 12.30 -5.35 -14.25
CA GLN A 374 13.58 -4.97 -13.64
C GLN A 374 13.92 -5.86 -12.44
N LEU A 375 13.05 -6.81 -12.07
CA LEU A 375 13.29 -7.74 -10.96
C LEU A 375 13.96 -9.02 -11.44
N ASN A 376 15.18 -9.27 -10.96
CA ASN A 376 15.84 -10.58 -11.06
C ASN A 376 15.44 -11.54 -9.91
N GLY A 377 14.28 -11.32 -9.26
CA GLY A 377 13.97 -11.92 -7.95
C GLY A 377 12.53 -12.42 -7.79
N ARG A 378 12.28 -13.10 -6.68
CA ARG A 378 10.96 -13.66 -6.32
C ARG A 378 9.94 -12.55 -6.06
N ARG A 379 8.70 -12.79 -6.49
CA ARG A 379 7.55 -11.92 -6.21
C ARG A 379 7.19 -11.95 -4.73
N VAL A 380 6.81 -10.80 -4.19
CA VAL A 380 6.32 -10.59 -2.83
C VAL A 380 4.81 -10.80 -2.76
N PHE A 381 4.10 -10.39 -3.82
CA PHE A 381 2.65 -10.51 -3.95
C PHE A 381 2.24 -11.66 -4.87
N ASN A 382 1.12 -12.30 -4.55
CA ASN A 382 0.59 -13.44 -5.32
C ASN A 382 -0.46 -13.01 -6.33
N GLU A 383 -1.01 -11.82 -6.16
CA GLU A 383 -2.03 -11.18 -6.99
C GLU A 383 -1.52 -11.05 -8.42
N ARG A 384 -2.39 -11.30 -9.41
CA ARG A 384 -2.02 -11.23 -10.83
C ARG A 384 -2.81 -10.12 -11.51
N VAL A 385 -2.26 -9.59 -12.60
CA VAL A 385 -3.00 -8.67 -13.47
C VAL A 385 -3.62 -9.46 -14.61
N LYS A 386 -4.93 -9.30 -14.80
CA LYS A 386 -5.69 -9.86 -15.91
C LYS A 386 -6.59 -8.77 -16.50
N ASP A 387 -6.60 -8.64 -17.82
CA ASP A 387 -7.45 -7.66 -18.54
C ASP A 387 -7.31 -6.22 -18.01
N SER A 388 -6.08 -5.82 -17.67
CA SER A 388 -5.72 -4.53 -17.06
C SER A 388 -6.28 -4.31 -15.65
N GLN A 389 -6.64 -5.36 -14.92
CA GLN A 389 -7.15 -5.28 -13.54
C GLN A 389 -6.39 -6.27 -12.65
N VAL A 390 -6.03 -5.86 -11.43
CA VAL A 390 -5.52 -6.78 -10.41
C VAL A 390 -6.64 -7.70 -9.94
N GLU A 391 -6.40 -9.01 -10.02
CA GLU A 391 -7.27 -10.05 -9.50
C GLU A 391 -6.98 -10.28 -8.01
N TYR A 392 -7.94 -9.88 -7.18
CA TYR A 392 -7.92 -10.10 -5.74
C TYR A 392 -8.71 -11.35 -5.36
N VAL A 393 -8.23 -12.08 -4.35
CA VAL A 393 -8.98 -13.16 -3.73
C VAL A 393 -9.77 -12.61 -2.54
N ASN A 394 -11.08 -12.51 -2.70
CA ASN A 394 -11.98 -12.12 -1.61
C ASN A 394 -12.09 -13.25 -0.58
N ARG A 395 -11.84 -12.93 0.69
CA ARG A 395 -11.95 -13.85 1.81
C ARG A 395 -12.87 -13.27 2.87
N ILE A 396 -13.49 -14.14 3.67
CA ILE A 396 -14.30 -13.72 4.81
C ILE A 396 -13.45 -13.82 6.07
N TYR A 397 -13.41 -12.74 6.84
CA TYR A 397 -12.74 -12.69 8.12
C TYR A 397 -13.74 -12.58 9.26
N LYS A 398 -13.46 -13.30 10.34
CA LYS A 398 -14.08 -13.16 11.66
C LYS A 398 -13.10 -12.48 12.60
N THR A 399 -13.55 -12.25 13.82
CA THR A 399 -12.74 -11.58 14.84
C THR A 399 -12.56 -12.46 16.07
N ASP A 400 -11.34 -12.52 16.60
CA ASP A 400 -11.03 -13.14 17.89
C ASP A 400 -10.71 -12.06 18.94
N THR A 401 -10.10 -12.43 20.07
CA THR A 401 -9.73 -11.46 21.11
C THR A 401 -8.81 -10.34 20.60
N LYS A 402 -7.87 -10.62 19.70
CA LYS A 402 -6.74 -9.74 19.36
C LYS A 402 -6.61 -9.42 17.87
N ARG A 403 -7.24 -10.18 16.98
CA ARG A 403 -7.05 -10.05 15.53
C ARG A 403 -8.26 -10.47 14.71
N PHE A 404 -8.18 -10.15 13.43
CA PHE A 404 -8.99 -10.78 12.39
C PHE A 404 -8.36 -12.11 11.99
N TYR A 405 -9.20 -13.11 11.71
CA TYR A 405 -8.79 -14.40 11.17
C TYR A 405 -9.79 -14.83 10.09
N GLU A 406 -9.31 -15.55 9.08
CA GLU A 406 -10.13 -16.09 7.99
C GLU A 406 -11.04 -17.23 8.49
#